data_AF-E3EHB4-F1
#
_entry.id   AF-E3EHB4-F1
#
_cell.length_a   1.000
_cell.length_b   1.000
_cell.length_c   1.000
_cell.angle_alpha   90.00
_cell.angle_beta   90.00
_cell.angle_gamma   90.00
#
_symmetry.space_group_name_H-M   'P 1'
#
loop_
_entity.id
_entity.type
_entity.pdbx_description
1 polymer ?
#
loop_
_entity_poly.entity_id
_entity_poly.type
_entity_poly.pdbx_seq_one_letter_code
_entity_poly.pdbx_strand_id
1 'polypeptide(L)'
;MTVMDEKVHAYKDQISHLEDKLPEVVHAYHRFTGECFQAGSLDEKTKQLIALGIGLFANNEVCTFYHVNEARSKGASDQEIMEAVAVAAAVGGGHALSQGVTRVQKALH
;
A
#
# COMPACT_ATOMS: atom_id res chain seq x y z
N MET A 1 0.41 -3.14 -22.53
CA MET A 1 0.54 -3.13 -21.05
C MET A 1 -0.85 -3.12 -20.45
N THR A 2 -1.01 -3.60 -19.22
CA THR A 2 -2.28 -3.37 -18.50
C THR A 2 -2.33 -1.93 -17.97
N VAL A 3 -3.52 -1.41 -17.67
CA VAL A 3 -3.70 -0.08 -17.02
C VAL A 3 -2.89 0.01 -15.73
N MET A 4 -2.80 -1.10 -15.00
CA MET A 4 -1.98 -1.23 -13.79
C MET A 4 -0.51 -0.97 -14.09
N ASP A 5 0.05 -1.64 -15.10
CA ASP A 5 1.45 -1.50 -15.49
C ASP A 5 1.76 -0.08 -15.97
N GLU A 6 0.85 0.54 -16.73
CA GLU A 6 0.98 1.91 -17.22
C GLU A 6 1.08 2.91 -16.06
N LYS A 7 0.20 2.80 -15.07
CA LYS A 7 0.19 3.69 -13.90
C LYS A 7 1.42 3.50 -13.01
N VAL A 8 1.83 2.25 -12.79
CA VAL A 8 3.05 1.96 -12.02
C VAL A 8 4.30 2.45 -12.74
N HIS A 9 4.37 2.29 -14.06
CA HIS A 9 5.49 2.78 -14.86
C HIS A 9 5.56 4.31 -14.83
N ALA A 10 4.43 4.98 -15.08
CA ALA A 10 4.36 6.45 -15.02
C ALA A 10 4.80 6.98 -13.65
N TYR A 11 4.41 6.32 -12.55
CA TYR A 11 4.87 6.70 -11.21
C TYR A 11 6.39 6.58 -11.06
N LYS A 12 7.00 5.49 -11.53
CA LYS A 12 8.46 5.30 -11.49
C LYS A 12 9.17 6.39 -12.29
N ASP A 13 8.66 6.74 -13.47
CA ASP A 13 9.23 7.81 -14.30
C ASP A 13 9.14 9.18 -13.59
N GLN A 14 8.03 9.47 -12.91
CA GLN A 14 7.91 10.71 -12.14
C GLN A 14 8.85 10.78 -10.93
N ILE A 15 9.17 9.65 -10.30
CA ILE A 15 10.21 9.62 -9.26
C ILE A 15 11.58 9.96 -9.84
N SER A 16 11.93 9.47 -11.02
CA SER A 16 13.18 9.83 -11.69
C SER A 16 13.28 11.33 -11.95
N HIS A 17 12.19 11.97 -12.40
CA HIS A 17 12.16 13.43 -12.55
C HIS A 17 12.29 14.20 -11.23
N LEU A 18 11.85 13.60 -10.11
CA LEU A 18 12.06 14.17 -8.78
C LEU A 18 13.53 14.04 -8.36
N GLU A 19 14.20 12.95 -8.75
CA GLU A 19 15.62 12.71 -8.47
C GLU A 19 16.50 13.77 -9.13
N ASP A 20 16.20 14.18 -10.37
CA ASP A 20 16.91 15.26 -11.07
C ASP A 20 16.90 16.59 -10.28
N LYS A 21 15.85 16.81 -9.48
CA LYS A 21 15.66 18.04 -8.69
C LYS A 21 16.13 17.90 -7.24
N LEU A 22 15.92 16.73 -6.64
CA LEU A 22 16.13 16.46 -5.21
C LEU A 22 16.79 15.06 -5.03
N PRO A 23 18.03 14.87 -5.51
CA PRO A 23 18.65 13.55 -5.59
C PRO A 23 18.81 12.90 -4.21
N GLU A 24 19.30 13.65 -3.23
CA GLU A 24 19.50 13.15 -1.87
C GLU A 24 18.20 12.73 -1.18
N VAL A 25 17.08 13.41 -1.48
CA VAL A 25 15.76 13.06 -0.92
C VAL A 25 15.28 11.74 -1.52
N VAL A 26 15.38 11.59 -2.84
CA VAL A 26 14.97 10.37 -3.54
C VAL A 26 15.86 9.19 -3.14
N HIS A 27 17.18 9.38 -3.02
CA HIS A 27 18.11 8.35 -2.57
C HIS A 27 17.83 7.92 -1.12
N ALA A 28 17.57 8.87 -0.22
CA ALA A 28 17.20 8.56 1.15
C ALA A 28 15.87 7.80 1.22
N TYR A 29 14.87 8.20 0.41
CA TYR A 29 13.59 7.52 0.31
C TYR A 29 13.74 6.08 -0.22
N HIS A 30 14.48 5.87 -1.30
CA HIS A 30 14.72 4.53 -1.85
C HIS A 30 15.48 3.64 -0.88
N ARG A 31 16.48 4.17 -0.17
CA ARG A 31 17.19 3.43 0.88
C ARG A 31 16.23 3.02 2.00
N PHE A 32 15.49 3.98 2.55
CA PHE A 32 14.54 3.72 3.64
C PHE A 32 13.48 2.70 3.26
N THR A 33 12.84 2.86 2.10
CA THR A 33 11.81 1.93 1.62
C THR A 33 12.39 0.57 1.28
N GLY A 34 13.57 0.53 0.65
CA GLY A 34 14.31 -0.72 0.38
C GLY A 34 14.58 -1.53 1.64
N GLU A 35 15.07 -0.89 2.71
CA GLU A 35 15.29 -1.51 4.02
C GLU A 35 13.98 -2.02 4.64
N CYS A 36 12.88 -1.23 4.55
CA CYS A 36 11.59 -1.62 5.10
C CYS A 36 11.05 -2.92 4.48
N PHE A 37 11.29 -3.15 3.19
CA PHE A 37 10.75 -4.29 2.45
C PHE A 37 11.68 -5.51 2.38
N GLN A 38 12.92 -5.45 2.92
CA GLN A 38 13.77 -6.63 3.05
C GLN A 38 13.14 -7.70 3.96
N ALA A 39 13.40 -8.98 3.70
CA ALA A 39 12.98 -10.05 4.60
C ALA A 39 13.57 -9.88 6.02
N GLY A 40 12.78 -10.22 7.03
CA GLY A 40 13.20 -10.28 8.43
C GLY A 40 12.31 -11.26 9.20
N SER A 41 11.83 -10.89 10.39
CA SER A 41 10.82 -11.68 11.09
C SER A 41 9.49 -11.81 10.32
N LEU A 42 9.23 -10.88 9.40
CA LEU A 42 8.21 -10.98 8.37
C LEU A 42 8.91 -11.13 7.01
N ASP A 43 8.42 -12.05 6.20
CA ASP A 43 8.92 -12.21 4.82
C ASP A 43 8.46 -11.05 3.92
N GLU A 44 9.11 -10.91 2.76
CA GLU A 44 8.83 -9.81 1.82
C GLU A 44 7.38 -9.86 1.33
N LYS A 45 6.86 -11.06 1.06
CA LYS A 45 5.47 -11.28 0.64
C LYS A 45 4.48 -10.69 1.64
N THR A 46 4.64 -11.02 2.92
CA THR A 46 3.79 -10.54 4.01
C THR A 46 3.86 -9.02 4.12
N LYS A 47 5.06 -8.45 4.00
CA LYS A 47 5.24 -6.99 4.02
C LYS A 47 4.53 -6.30 2.85
N GLN A 48 4.55 -6.88 1.65
CA GLN A 48 3.81 -6.36 0.50
C GLN A 48 2.29 -6.46 0.69
N LEU A 49 1.78 -7.56 1.27
CA LEU A 49 0.36 -7.69 1.58
C LEU A 49 -0.12 -6.68 2.64
N ILE A 50 0.71 -6.38 3.65
CA ILE A 50 0.44 -5.30 4.61
C ILE A 50 0.38 -3.95 3.89
N ALA A 51 1.36 -3.66 3.03
CA ALA A 51 1.42 -2.41 2.28
C ALA A 51 0.24 -2.25 1.31
N LEU A 52 -0.22 -3.35 0.69
CA LEU A 52 -1.44 -3.38 -0.11
C LEU A 52 -2.67 -2.99 0.74
N GLY A 53 -2.82 -3.58 1.93
CA GLY A 53 -3.93 -3.24 2.84
C GLY A 53 -3.94 -1.76 3.22
N ILE A 54 -2.76 -1.18 3.48
CA ILE A 54 -2.60 0.26 3.74
C ILE A 54 -2.97 1.09 2.52
N GLY A 55 -2.50 0.71 1.32
CA GLY A 55 -2.82 1.38 0.06
C GLY A 55 -4.32 1.44 -0.22
N LEU A 56 -5.03 0.33 0.03
CA LEU A 56 -6.50 0.25 -0.09
C LEU A 56 -7.20 1.16 0.93
N PHE A 57 -6.81 1.11 2.21
CA PHE A 57 -7.42 1.94 3.25
C PHE A 57 -7.19 3.43 3.00
N ALA A 58 -6.02 3.81 2.47
CA ALA A 58 -5.67 5.18 2.14
C ALA A 58 -6.29 5.68 0.81
N ASN A 59 -7.03 4.84 0.08
CA ASN A 59 -7.55 5.11 -1.26
C ASN A 59 -6.45 5.58 -2.24
N ASN A 60 -5.28 4.92 -2.18
CA ASN A 60 -4.15 5.22 -3.05
C ASN A 60 -4.03 4.18 -4.17
N GLU A 61 -4.51 4.55 -5.35
CA GLU A 61 -4.59 3.67 -6.52
C GLU A 61 -3.22 3.17 -6.98
N VAL A 62 -2.23 4.06 -7.10
CA VAL A 62 -0.89 3.69 -7.58
C VAL A 62 -0.20 2.76 -6.58
N CYS A 63 -0.29 3.04 -5.27
CA CYS A 63 0.26 2.15 -4.25
C CYS A 63 -0.43 0.78 -4.27
N THR A 64 -1.74 0.73 -4.48
CA THR A 64 -2.49 -0.53 -4.59
C THR A 64 -1.93 -1.37 -5.73
N PHE A 65 -1.79 -0.80 -6.92
CA PHE A 65 -1.24 -1.47 -8.09
C PHE A 65 0.22 -1.90 -7.91
N TYR A 66 1.05 -1.02 -7.35
CA TYR A 66 2.44 -1.32 -7.08
C TYR A 66 2.58 -2.52 -6.13
N HIS A 67 1.86 -2.52 -5.00
CA HIS A 67 1.97 -3.58 -4.01
C HIS A 67 1.28 -4.89 -4.41
N VAL A 68 0.28 -4.88 -5.30
CA VAL A 68 -0.21 -6.11 -5.96
C VAL A 68 0.90 -6.75 -6.80
N ASN A 69 1.59 -5.95 -7.63
CA ASN A 69 2.68 -6.45 -8.47
C ASN A 69 3.85 -6.98 -7.66
N GLU A 70 4.28 -6.25 -6.63
CA GLU A 70 5.34 -6.70 -5.74
C GLU A 70 4.93 -7.94 -4.93
N ALA A 71 3.71 -8.00 -4.38
CA ALA A 71 3.25 -9.20 -3.68
C ALA A 71 3.29 -10.44 -4.57
N ARG A 72 2.79 -10.34 -5.82
CA ARG A 72 2.87 -11.43 -6.81
C ARG A 72 4.30 -11.80 -7.16
N SER A 73 5.19 -10.82 -7.35
CA SER A 73 6.61 -11.08 -7.66
C SER A 73 7.33 -11.82 -6.53
N LYS A 74 6.87 -11.65 -5.28
CA LYS A 74 7.33 -12.39 -4.09
C LYS A 74 6.56 -13.68 -3.80
N GLY A 75 5.71 -14.13 -4.72
CA GLY A 75 5.03 -15.42 -4.64
C GLY A 75 3.69 -15.41 -3.91
N ALA A 76 3.07 -14.25 -3.68
CA ALA A 76 1.68 -14.21 -3.23
C ALA A 76 0.75 -14.78 -4.30
N SER A 77 -0.13 -15.68 -3.86
CA SER A 77 -1.25 -16.16 -4.65
C SER A 77 -2.34 -15.10 -4.76
N ASP A 78 -3.18 -15.22 -5.79
CA ASP A 78 -4.37 -14.37 -5.93
C ASP A 78 -5.30 -14.49 -4.73
N GLN A 79 -5.38 -15.68 -4.11
CA GLN A 79 -6.16 -15.89 -2.90
C GLN A 79 -5.63 -15.08 -1.71
N GLU A 80 -4.33 -15.08 -1.45
CA GLU A 80 -3.71 -14.28 -0.37
C GLU A 80 -3.92 -12.77 -0.59
N ILE A 81 -3.85 -12.31 -1.84
CA ILE A 81 -4.12 -10.91 -2.20
C ILE A 81 -5.58 -10.56 -1.93
N MET A 82 -6.53 -11.41 -2.33
CA MET A 82 -7.95 -11.20 -2.08
C MET A 82 -8.30 -11.25 -0.58
N GLU A 83 -7.61 -12.08 0.21
CA GLU A 83 -7.73 -12.07 1.66
C GLU A 83 -7.23 -10.75 2.27
N ALA A 84 -6.14 -10.18 1.77
CA ALA A 84 -5.68 -8.86 2.20
C ALA A 84 -6.71 -7.75 1.89
N VAL A 85 -7.41 -7.83 0.75
CA VAL A 85 -8.54 -6.93 0.44
C VAL A 85 -9.66 -7.07 1.47
N ALA A 86 -10.06 -8.29 1.81
CA ALA A 86 -11.11 -8.54 2.79
C ALA A 86 -10.73 -8.00 4.18
N VAL A 87 -9.48 -8.17 4.60
CA VAL A 87 -8.94 -7.60 5.85
C VAL A 87 -8.99 -6.07 5.82
N ALA A 88 -8.55 -5.44 4.73
CA ALA A 88 -8.60 -3.98 4.58
C ALA A 88 -10.03 -3.44 4.66
N ALA A 89 -10.99 -4.12 4.02
CA ALA A 89 -12.41 -3.76 4.08
C ALA A 89 -12.98 -3.87 5.51
N ALA A 90 -12.63 -4.94 6.25
CA ALA A 90 -13.05 -5.11 7.64
C ALA A 90 -12.53 -3.98 8.54
N VAL A 91 -11.26 -3.60 8.39
CA VAL A 91 -10.66 -2.46 9.13
C VAL A 91 -11.32 -1.13 8.74
N GLY A 92 -11.60 -0.93 7.44
CA GLY A 92 -12.33 0.24 6.93
C GLY A 92 -13.72 0.40 7.53
N GLY A 93 -14.51 -0.68 7.54
CA GLY A 93 -15.83 -0.69 8.16
C GLY A 93 -15.76 -0.45 9.68
N GLY A 94 -14.81 -1.09 10.36
CA GLY A 94 -14.57 -0.89 11.79
C GLY A 94 -14.20 0.55 12.14
N HIS A 95 -13.40 1.22 11.30
CA HIS A 95 -13.08 2.64 11.46
C HIS A 95 -14.35 3.50 11.46
N ALA A 96 -15.19 3.38 10.42
CA ALA A 96 -16.42 4.14 10.32
C ALA A 96 -17.39 3.86 11.48
N LEU A 97 -17.58 2.58 11.82
CA LEU A 97 -18.47 2.16 12.91
C LEU A 97 -18.00 2.72 14.26
N SER A 98 -16.71 2.63 14.56
CA SER A 98 -16.12 3.16 15.80
C SER A 98 -16.39 4.66 15.94
N GLN A 99 -16.21 5.42 14.86
CA GLN A 99 -16.52 6.86 14.85
C GLN A 99 -18.01 7.13 15.07
N GLY A 100 -18.89 6.35 14.42
CA GLY A 100 -20.33 6.43 14.60
C GLY A 100 -20.75 6.25 16.06
N VAL A 101 -20.32 5.17 16.71
CA VAL A 101 -20.73 4.86 18.09
C VAL A 101 -20.07 5.79 19.13
N THR A 102 -18.83 6.23 18.90
CA THR A 102 -18.11 7.04 19.91
C THR A 102 -18.36 8.54 19.79
N ARG A 103 -18.65 9.06 18.59
CA ARG A 103 -18.85 10.50 18.36
C ARG A 103 -20.31 10.83 18.06
N VAL A 104 -20.89 10.19 17.04
CA VAL A 104 -22.25 10.53 16.58
C VAL A 104 -23.28 10.12 17.62
N GLN A 105 -23.29 8.85 18.04
CA GLN A 105 -24.26 8.36 19.03
C GLN A 105 -24.16 9.11 20.35
N LYS A 106 -22.94 9.49 20.80
CA LYS A 106 -22.75 10.31 22.00
C LYS A 106 -23.28 11.74 21.85
N ALA A 107 -23.26 12.32 20.66
CA ALA A 107 -23.75 13.67 20.41
C ALA A 107 -25.28 13.77 20.27
N LEU A 108 -25.97 12.63 20.17
CA LEU A 108 -27.44 12.56 20.14
C LEU A 108 -28.06 12.51 21.55
N HIS A 109 -27.24 12.50 22.60
CA HIS A 109 -27.62 12.52 24.01
C HIS A 109 -26.97 13.72 24.70
#